data_AF-A0A955KHK9-F1
#
_entry.id   AF-A0A955KHK9-F1
#
_cell.length_a   1.000
_cell.length_b   1.000
_cell.length_c   1.000
_cell.angle_alpha   90.00
_cell.angle_beta   90.00
_cell.angle_gamma   90.00
#
_symmetry.space_group_name_H-M   'P 1'
#
loop_
_entity.id
_entity.type
_entity.pdbx_description
1 polymer ?
#
loop_
_entity_poly.entity_id
_entity_poly.type
_entity_poly.pdbx_seq_one_letter_code
_entity_poly.pdbx_strand_id
1 'polypeptide(L)'
;MTKTQNKTQPTKLTPAAFINTISDEKQRTEAKILLSIFDDVTKTKGVMWGNIFGFGSYHYTYPSGREGDFLATGFAIRKSGPTIYIMPGYQDYSELLQKIGPHKLGKSCLYLKNLDELHVPTL
;
A
#
# COMPACT_ATOMS: atom_id res chain seq x y z
N MET A 1 4.12 -30.87 -10.13
CA MET A 1 3.70 -29.55 -10.65
C MET A 1 4.30 -28.48 -9.76
N THR A 2 5.18 -27.64 -10.28
CA THR A 2 5.80 -26.54 -9.52
C THR A 2 4.76 -25.46 -9.26
N LYS A 3 4.30 -25.33 -8.00
CA LYS A 3 3.45 -24.21 -7.58
C LYS A 3 4.22 -22.91 -7.82
N THR A 4 3.83 -22.13 -8.84
CA THR A 4 4.42 -20.82 -9.10
C THR A 4 4.00 -19.86 -7.99
N GLN A 5 4.93 -19.54 -7.10
CA GLN A 5 4.70 -18.60 -6.01
C GLN A 5 4.63 -17.16 -6.52
N ASN A 6 3.97 -16.28 -5.75
CA ASN A 6 3.97 -14.85 -6.03
C ASN A 6 5.38 -14.29 -5.96
N LYS A 7 5.70 -13.35 -6.86
CA LYS A 7 6.98 -12.61 -6.82
C LYS A 7 7.06 -11.71 -5.59
N THR A 8 5.93 -11.12 -5.21
CA THR A 8 5.80 -10.30 -4.02
C THR A 8 5.50 -11.21 -2.84
N GLN A 9 6.40 -11.25 -1.87
CA GLN A 9 6.33 -12.09 -0.69
C GLN A 9 6.65 -11.26 0.56
N PRO A 10 6.12 -11.63 1.74
CA PRO A 10 6.50 -11.00 2.99
C PRO A 10 7.99 -11.22 3.26
N THR A 11 8.62 -10.24 3.88
CA THR A 11 10.06 -10.23 4.18
C THR A 11 10.29 -10.07 5.68
N LYS A 12 11.53 -10.32 6.11
CA LYS A 12 11.96 -10.08 7.51
C LYS A 12 12.28 -8.61 7.79
N LEU A 13 12.25 -7.75 6.77
CA LEU A 13 12.55 -6.34 6.92
C LEU A 13 11.37 -5.63 7.59
N THR A 14 11.64 -4.82 8.61
CA THR A 14 10.58 -4.05 9.27
C THR A 14 10.27 -2.78 8.47
N PRO A 15 9.04 -2.25 8.54
CA PRO A 15 8.70 -0.94 7.97
C PRO A 15 9.68 0.16 8.37
N ALA A 16 10.01 0.26 9.66
CA ALA A 16 10.96 1.25 10.16
C ALA A 16 12.36 1.10 9.56
N ALA A 17 12.86 -0.13 9.44
CA ALA A 17 14.15 -0.39 8.82
C ALA A 17 14.15 0.00 7.33
N PHE A 18 13.07 -0.33 6.60
CA PHE A 18 12.95 0.07 5.20
C PHE A 18 12.89 1.59 5.03
N ILE A 19 12.14 2.31 5.86
CA ILE A 19 12.07 3.78 5.85
C ILE A 19 13.45 4.40 6.00
N ASN A 20 14.31 3.84 6.85
CA ASN A 20 15.68 4.33 7.05
C ASN A 20 16.58 4.13 5.82
N THR A 21 16.22 3.23 4.89
CA THR A 21 16.94 3.06 3.61
C THR A 21 16.56 4.08 2.54
N ILE A 22 15.44 4.81 2.72
CA ILE A 22 14.98 5.83 1.77
C ILE A 22 15.90 7.03 1.88
N SER A 23 16.63 7.37 0.81
CA SER A 23 17.56 8.51 0.78
C SER A 23 16.86 9.87 0.71
N ASP A 24 15.74 9.93 -0.01
CA ASP A 24 14.95 11.14 -0.19
C ASP A 24 14.16 11.47 1.09
N GLU A 25 14.40 12.65 1.66
CA GLU A 25 13.81 13.07 2.95
C GLU A 25 12.29 13.24 2.88
N LYS A 26 11.79 13.69 1.73
CA LYS A 26 10.35 13.86 1.52
C LYS A 26 9.65 12.51 1.48
N GLN A 27 10.14 11.57 0.68
CA GLN A 27 9.66 10.21 0.61
C GLN A 27 9.73 9.50 1.97
N ARG A 28 10.80 9.73 2.74
CA ARG A 28 10.93 9.19 4.10
C ARG A 28 9.87 9.75 5.03
N THR A 29 9.56 11.04 4.92
CA THR A 29 8.52 11.70 5.72
C THR A 29 7.12 11.20 5.35
N GLU A 30 6.81 11.14 4.05
CA GLU A 30 5.55 10.58 3.55
C GLU A 30 5.36 9.12 3.97
N ALA A 31 6.44 8.30 3.94
CA ALA A 31 6.41 6.92 4.40
C ALA A 31 6.03 6.82 5.88
N LYS A 32 6.56 7.70 6.73
CA LYS A 32 6.24 7.73 8.16
C LYS A 32 4.79 8.15 8.42
N ILE A 33 4.29 9.15 7.69
CA ILE A 33 2.90 9.60 7.80
C ILE A 33 1.95 8.47 7.41
N LEU A 34 2.18 7.84 6.25
CA LEU A 34 1.34 6.72 5.81
C LEU A 34 1.44 5.52 6.73
N LEU A 35 2.64 5.19 7.24
CA LEU A 35 2.79 4.12 8.23
C LEU A 35 1.91 4.38 9.46
N SER A 36 1.94 5.61 9.99
CA SER A 36 1.11 6.00 11.13
C SER A 36 -0.39 5.89 10.84
N ILE A 37 -0.83 6.36 9.66
CA ILE A 37 -2.26 6.29 9.25
C ILE A 37 -2.70 4.83 9.16
N PHE A 38 -1.91 3.99 8.49
CA PHE A 38 -2.25 2.57 8.31
C PHE A 38 -2.20 1.79 9.62
N ASP A 39 -1.21 2.02 10.49
CA ASP A 39 -1.16 1.40 11.81
C ASP A 39 -2.39 1.78 12.64
N ASP A 40 -2.83 3.04 12.57
CA ASP A 40 -4.00 3.52 13.30
C ASP A 40 -5.32 2.98 12.74
N VAL A 41 -5.51 2.98 11.42
CA VAL A 41 -6.76 2.53 10.80
C VAL A 41 -6.88 1.01 10.83
N THR A 42 -5.81 0.28 10.50
CA THR A 42 -5.85 -1.17 10.38
C THR A 42 -5.71 -1.88 11.72
N LYS A 43 -5.20 -1.19 12.75
CA LYS A 43 -4.83 -1.78 14.06
C LYS A 43 -3.93 -3.02 13.92
N THR A 44 -3.20 -3.12 12.81
CA THR A 44 -2.38 -4.27 12.45
C THR A 44 -0.95 -3.80 12.22
N LYS A 45 0.05 -4.60 12.60
CA LYS A 45 1.45 -4.24 12.35
C LYS A 45 1.77 -4.39 10.86
N GLY A 46 2.36 -3.36 10.28
CA GLY A 46 2.87 -3.41 8.91
C GLY A 46 3.98 -4.46 8.72
N VAL A 47 3.90 -5.21 7.62
CA VAL A 47 4.92 -6.16 7.14
C VAL A 47 5.43 -5.68 5.79
N MET A 48 6.73 -5.79 5.54
CA MET A 48 7.28 -5.46 4.23
C MET A 48 7.09 -6.61 3.24
N TRP A 49 6.42 -6.33 2.13
CA TRP A 49 6.21 -7.21 0.98
C TRP A 49 7.04 -6.69 -0.20
N GLY A 50 8.33 -7.03 -0.23
CA GLY A 50 9.29 -6.38 -1.12
C GLY A 50 9.45 -4.89 -0.77
N ASN A 51 8.89 -4.00 -1.61
CA ASN A 51 8.87 -2.55 -1.40
C ASN A 51 7.48 -2.01 -1.01
N ILE A 52 6.57 -2.88 -0.60
CA ILE A 52 5.20 -2.53 -0.20
C ILE A 52 5.08 -2.70 1.32
N PHE A 53 4.55 -1.69 1.98
CA PHE A 53 4.12 -1.73 3.37
C PHE A 53 2.74 -2.37 3.41
N GLY A 54 2.67 -3.67 3.71
CA GLY A 54 1.44 -4.45 3.70
C GLY A 54 0.84 -4.64 5.09
N PHE A 55 -0.49 -4.62 5.17
CA PHE A 55 -1.27 -4.74 6.38
C PHE A 55 -2.36 -5.80 6.17
N GLY A 56 -2.43 -6.74 7.12
CA GLY A 56 -3.22 -7.95 6.97
C GLY A 56 -2.74 -8.84 5.81
N SER A 57 -3.32 -10.02 5.68
CA SER A 57 -3.07 -10.92 4.56
C SER A 57 -4.29 -11.78 4.28
N TYR A 58 -4.48 -12.16 3.03
CA TYR A 58 -5.49 -13.11 2.61
C TYR A 58 -4.88 -14.16 1.71
N HIS A 59 -5.46 -15.36 1.75
CA HIS A 59 -5.18 -16.42 0.80
C HIS A 59 -6.22 -16.38 -0.34
N TYR A 60 -5.78 -16.53 -1.57
CA TYR A 60 -6.66 -16.62 -2.73
C TYR A 60 -6.43 -17.90 -3.50
N THR A 61 -7.47 -18.35 -4.19
CA THR A 61 -7.41 -19.50 -5.10
C THR A 61 -8.19 -19.15 -6.37
N TYR A 62 -7.55 -19.32 -7.52
CA TYR A 62 -8.19 -19.16 -8.82
C TYR A 62 -8.85 -20.48 -9.27
N PRO A 63 -9.85 -20.43 -10.17
CA PRO A 63 -10.44 -21.64 -10.76
C PRO A 63 -9.42 -22.57 -11.44
N SER A 64 -8.29 -22.03 -11.88
CA SER A 64 -7.17 -22.81 -12.45
C SER A 64 -6.38 -23.62 -11.42
N GLY A 65 -6.70 -23.54 -10.13
CA GLY A 65 -5.95 -24.15 -9.03
C GLY A 65 -4.71 -23.37 -8.59
N ARG A 66 -4.44 -22.21 -9.21
CA ARG A 66 -3.37 -21.31 -8.75
C ARG A 66 -3.82 -20.62 -7.45
N GLU A 67 -3.01 -20.74 -6.42
CA GLU A 67 -3.27 -20.11 -5.13
C GLU A 67 -2.07 -19.29 -4.64
N GLY A 68 -2.28 -18.50 -3.59
CA GLY A 68 -1.21 -17.79 -2.91
C GLY A 68 -1.72 -16.77 -1.90
N ASP A 69 -0.77 -16.17 -1.20
CA ASP A 69 -1.04 -15.15 -0.20
C ASP A 69 -0.71 -13.76 -0.74
N PHE A 70 -1.47 -12.77 -0.28
CA PHE A 70 -1.20 -11.36 -0.56
C PHE A 70 -1.61 -10.47 0.61
N LEU A 71 -1.05 -9.26 0.68
CA LEU A 71 -1.46 -8.24 1.64
C LEU A 71 -2.92 -7.83 1.42
N ALA A 72 -3.68 -7.59 2.48
CA ALA A 72 -5.08 -7.15 2.35
C ALA A 72 -5.17 -5.68 1.89
N THR A 73 -4.31 -4.82 2.44
CA THR A 73 -4.15 -3.42 2.04
C THR A 73 -2.73 -2.96 2.31
N GLY A 74 -2.31 -1.84 1.73
CA GLY A 74 -0.98 -1.32 2.00
C GLY A 74 -0.62 -0.12 1.15
N PHE A 75 0.64 0.31 1.22
CA PHE A 75 1.15 1.38 0.37
C PHE A 75 2.59 1.12 -0.07
N ALA A 76 3.01 1.81 -1.11
CA ALA A 76 4.40 1.86 -1.55
C ALA A 76 4.82 3.30 -1.80
N ILE A 77 6.06 3.62 -1.47
CA ILE A 77 6.68 4.91 -1.81
C ILE A 77 7.51 4.72 -3.08
N ARG A 78 7.13 5.43 -4.14
CA ARG A 78 7.80 5.37 -5.44
C ARG A 78 8.36 6.74 -5.78
N LYS A 79 9.28 6.78 -6.75
CA LYS A 79 9.82 8.04 -7.29
C LYS A 79 8.74 8.99 -7.82
N SER A 80 7.63 8.45 -8.32
CA SER A 80 6.48 9.23 -8.84
C SER A 80 5.49 9.67 -7.76
N GLY A 81 5.72 9.31 -6.49
CA GLY A 81 4.82 9.55 -5.37
C GLY A 81 4.25 8.27 -4.76
N PRO A 82 3.44 8.40 -3.68
CA PRO A 82 2.84 7.27 -2.99
C PRO A 82 1.84 6.49 -3.86
N THR A 83 1.76 5.18 -3.64
CA THR A 83 0.72 4.32 -4.22
C THR A 83 0.05 3.57 -3.09
N ILE A 84 -1.27 3.69 -2.97
CA ILE A 84 -2.09 3.03 -1.95
C ILE A 84 -2.85 1.88 -2.60
N TYR A 85 -2.81 0.70 -2.01
CA TYR A 85 -3.46 -0.51 -2.49
C TYR A 85 -4.79 -0.69 -1.76
N ILE A 86 -5.92 -0.58 -2.47
CA ILE A 86 -7.27 -0.67 -1.92
C ILE A 86 -7.99 -1.83 -2.60
N MET A 87 -8.19 -2.92 -1.85
CA MET A 87 -8.98 -4.09 -2.25
C MET A 87 -10.34 -4.03 -1.53
N PRO A 88 -11.50 -4.27 -2.18
CA PRO A 88 -11.77 -4.82 -3.52
C PRO A 88 -11.95 -3.77 -4.66
N GLY A 89 -11.52 -2.52 -4.47
CA GLY A 89 -11.63 -1.45 -5.48
C GLY A 89 -12.34 -0.20 -4.95
N TYR A 90 -12.89 0.62 -5.86
CA TYR A 90 -13.37 1.99 -5.58
C TYR A 90 -14.88 2.20 -5.67
N GLN A 91 -15.68 1.15 -5.50
CA GLN A 91 -17.08 1.20 -5.96
C GLN A 91 -17.92 2.31 -5.31
N ASP A 92 -17.52 2.86 -4.16
CA ASP A 92 -18.28 3.90 -3.44
C ASP A 92 -17.44 5.08 -2.88
N TYR A 93 -16.24 5.35 -3.40
CA TYR A 93 -15.35 6.40 -2.83
C TYR A 93 -15.31 7.72 -3.61
N SER A 94 -16.18 7.93 -4.59
CA SER A 94 -16.11 9.09 -5.50
C SER A 94 -16.09 10.45 -4.77
N GLU A 95 -16.94 10.64 -3.76
CA GLU A 95 -16.99 11.89 -2.98
C GLU A 95 -15.73 12.11 -2.14
N LEU A 96 -15.19 11.05 -1.54
CA LEU A 96 -13.96 11.13 -0.75
C LEU A 96 -12.75 11.39 -1.67
N LEU A 97 -12.72 10.73 -2.82
CA LEU A 97 -11.68 10.92 -3.83
C LEU A 97 -11.67 12.36 -4.37
N GLN A 98 -12.83 13.00 -4.55
CA GLN A 98 -12.91 14.42 -4.91
C GLN A 98 -12.32 15.33 -3.84
N LYS A 99 -12.50 14.98 -2.56
CA LYS A 99 -11.99 15.76 -1.41
C LYS A 99 -10.51 15.53 -1.13
N ILE A 100 -9.96 14.36 -1.47
CA ILE A 100 -8.55 14.01 -1.21
C ILE A 100 -7.58 14.91 -1.99
N GLY A 101 -7.93 15.34 -3.20
CA GLY A 101 -7.06 16.14 -4.06
C GLY A 101 -6.52 15.36 -5.27
N PRO A 102 -5.43 15.81 -5.92
CA PRO A 102 -4.94 15.22 -7.17
C PRO A 102 -4.51 13.76 -7.04
N HIS A 103 -5.18 12.87 -7.77
CA HIS A 103 -4.90 11.44 -7.77
C HIS A 103 -5.18 10.78 -9.13
N LYS A 104 -4.69 9.55 -9.32
CA LYS A 104 -5.09 8.67 -10.43
C LYS A 104 -5.55 7.33 -9.89
N LEU A 105 -6.57 6.76 -10.54
CA LEU A 105 -7.12 5.45 -10.19
C LEU A 105 -6.55 4.36 -11.10
N GLY A 106 -6.10 3.28 -10.50
CA GLY A 106 -5.91 1.98 -11.15
C GLY A 106 -7.04 1.02 -10.78
N LYS A 107 -6.86 -0.28 -11.05
CA LYS A 107 -7.90 -1.29 -10.74
C LYS A 107 -8.14 -1.45 -9.24
N SER A 108 -7.06 -1.42 -8.45
CA SER A 108 -7.08 -1.59 -6.99
C SER A 108 -5.99 -0.74 -6.33
N CYS A 109 -5.55 0.32 -7.02
CA CYS A 109 -4.46 1.17 -6.58
C CYS A 109 -4.74 2.65 -6.84
N LEU A 110 -4.48 3.48 -5.84
CA LEU A 110 -4.63 4.91 -5.85
C LEU A 110 -3.23 5.51 -5.95
N TYR A 111 -2.96 6.20 -7.04
CA TYR A 111 -1.68 6.87 -7.28
C TYR A 111 -1.78 8.31 -6.84
N LEU A 112 -0.89 8.68 -5.92
CA LEU A 112 -0.77 10.01 -5.35
C LEU A 112 0.54 10.64 -5.84
N LYS A 113 0.54 11.96 -6.01
CA LYS A 113 1.74 12.69 -6.46
C LYS A 113 2.69 13.01 -5.31
N ASN A 114 2.15 13.55 -4.23
CA ASN A 114 2.80 13.82 -2.95
C ASN A 114 1.71 14.02 -1.90
N LEU A 115 2.03 13.96 -0.61
CA LEU A 115 1.04 14.19 0.46
C LEU A 115 0.74 15.67 0.70
N ASP A 116 1.63 16.58 0.31
CA ASP A 116 1.47 18.03 0.55
C ASP A 116 0.30 18.65 -0.24
N GLU A 117 -0.03 18.08 -1.40
CA GLU A 117 -1.16 18.50 -2.24
C GLU A 117 -2.46 17.76 -1.89
N LEU A 118 -2.48 16.95 -0.82
CA LEU A 118 -3.63 16.13 -0.43
C LEU A 118 -4.27 16.59 0.87
N HIS A 119 -5.58 16.39 0.96
CA HIS A 119 -6.31 16.49 2.22
C HIS A 119 -6.14 15.19 3.02
N VAL A 120 -5.02 15.08 3.73
CA VAL A 120 -4.65 13.90 4.56
C VAL A 120 -5.77 13.44 5.50
N PRO A 121 -6.59 14.30 6.14
CA PRO A 121 -7.68 13.82 6.99
C PRO A 121 -8.79 13.04 6.25
N THR A 122 -8.91 13.19 4.93
CA THR A 122 -9.85 12.39 4.12
C THR A 122 -9.23 11.07 3.67
N LEU A 123 -7.90 10.96 3.70
CA LEU A 123 -7.17 9.80 3.22
C LEU A 123 -7.25 8.63 4.22
#